data_AF-A0A016SU93-F1
#
_entry.id   AF-A0A016SU93-F1
#
_cell.length_a   1.000
_cell.length_b   1.000
_cell.length_c   1.000
_cell.angle_alpha   90.00
_cell.angle_beta   90.00
_cell.angle_gamma   90.00
#
_symmetry.space_group_name_H-M   'P 1'
#
loop_
_entity.id
_entity.type
_entity.pdbx_description
1 polymer ?
#
loop_
_entity_poly.entity_id
_entity_poly.type
_entity_poly.pdbx_seq_one_letter_code
_entity_poly.pdbx_strand_id
1 'polypeptide(L)'
;MTTSYVQIVLVSLVAGISSALICYDSSAMRPHETAECGSDMMCYSEYYAVNRSGTVRQYFDRFCVHRKHCGDRGIDQTCQTLEQLDKGIQKTFFKYHHAKPSRKTLVQSRFCCCETDRCNNFDSQMAYDTFGITSTSQQLPSLLTHVIIAYLLCVLL
;
A
#
# COMPACT_ATOMS: atom_id res chain seq x y z
N MET A 1 -18.48 62.09 -26.39
CA MET A 1 -19.53 61.84 -25.38
C MET A 1 -20.42 60.76 -25.97
N THR A 2 -20.56 59.54 -25.48
CA THR A 2 -20.17 58.86 -24.24
C THR A 2 -20.15 57.36 -24.56
N THR A 3 -19.06 56.71 -24.19
CA THR A 3 -18.82 55.26 -24.23
C THR A 3 -19.66 54.55 -23.18
N SER A 4 -20.31 53.44 -23.53
CA SER A 4 -20.83 52.47 -22.55
C SER A 4 -20.67 51.05 -23.10
N TYR A 5 -19.46 50.50 -22.97
CA TYR A 5 -19.23 49.06 -23.04
C TYR A 5 -19.58 48.48 -21.67
N VAL A 6 -20.74 47.83 -21.55
CA VAL A 6 -21.06 47.02 -20.38
C VAL A 6 -20.26 45.73 -20.51
N GLN A 7 -19.04 45.70 -19.97
CA GLN A 7 -18.31 44.45 -19.76
C GLN A 7 -18.97 43.71 -18.59
N ILE A 8 -19.74 42.68 -18.91
CA ILE A 8 -20.13 41.65 -17.95
C ILE A 8 -18.85 40.87 -17.65
N VAL A 9 -18.14 41.27 -16.59
CA VAL A 9 -17.07 40.47 -16.00
C VAL A 9 -17.75 39.30 -15.30
N LEU A 10 -17.90 38.18 -16.00
CA LEU A 10 -18.14 36.88 -15.38
C LEU A 10 -16.91 36.55 -14.54
N VAL A 11 -16.93 36.96 -13.27
CA VAL A 11 -15.99 36.48 -12.27
C VAL A 11 -16.35 35.02 -12.03
N SER A 12 -15.73 34.13 -12.80
CA SER A 12 -15.69 32.71 -12.49
C SER A 12 -14.94 32.56 -11.16
N LEU A 13 -15.70 32.59 -10.07
CA LEU A 13 -15.32 32.05 -8.77
C LEU A 13 -15.13 30.54 -8.95
N VAL A 14 -14.02 30.16 -9.59
CA VAL A 14 -13.45 28.83 -9.40
C VAL A 14 -12.85 28.88 -8.00
N ALA A 15 -13.71 28.79 -6.99
CA ALA A 15 -13.28 28.42 -5.65
C ALA A 15 -12.54 27.11 -5.85
N GLY A 16 -11.21 27.16 -5.71
CA GLY A 16 -10.34 26.03 -5.92
C GLY A 16 -10.84 24.90 -5.03
N ILE A 17 -11.48 23.91 -5.64
CA ILE A 17 -11.76 22.64 -4.99
C ILE A 17 -10.38 22.03 -4.85
N SER A 18 -9.68 22.35 -3.75
CA SER A 18 -8.55 21.55 -3.31
C SER A 18 -9.16 20.21 -2.94
N SER A 19 -9.33 19.33 -3.93
CA SER A 19 -9.76 17.96 -3.69
C SER A 19 -8.72 17.36 -2.76
N ALA A 20 -9.13 17.07 -1.54
CA ALA A 20 -8.24 16.40 -0.60
C ALA A 20 -7.86 15.04 -1.18
N LEU A 21 -6.57 14.75 -1.17
CA LEU A 21 -6.02 13.51 -1.69
C LEU A 21 -6.59 12.33 -0.91
N ILE A 22 -7.16 11.35 -1.59
CA ILE A 22 -7.65 10.13 -0.95
C ILE A 22 -6.61 9.04 -1.10
N CYS A 23 -6.20 8.41 -0.02
CA CYS A 23 -5.26 7.28 -0.04
C CYS A 23 -5.87 6.03 0.59
N TYR A 24 -5.34 4.86 0.27
CA TYR A 24 -5.61 3.68 1.07
C TYR A 24 -4.94 3.80 2.45
N ASP A 25 -5.66 3.41 3.49
CA ASP A 25 -5.19 3.33 4.88
C ASP A 25 -5.45 1.90 5.38
N SER A 26 -4.54 0.97 5.08
CA SER A 26 -4.83 -0.45 5.27
C SER A 26 -3.60 -1.34 5.19
N SER A 27 -3.44 -2.23 6.16
CA SER A 27 -2.41 -3.28 6.15
C SER A 27 -2.86 -4.62 5.54
N ALA A 28 -4.08 -4.69 4.98
CA ALA A 28 -4.64 -5.92 4.42
C ALA A 28 -3.97 -6.33 3.09
N MET A 29 -4.04 -7.60 2.69
CA MET A 29 -3.45 -8.05 1.41
C MET A 29 -4.04 -7.32 0.20
N ARG A 30 -5.35 -7.06 0.24
CA ARG A 30 -6.06 -6.18 -0.69
C ARG A 30 -6.54 -4.96 0.10
N PRO A 31 -6.22 -3.74 -0.33
CA PRO A 31 -6.63 -2.54 0.39
C PRO A 31 -8.13 -2.27 0.17
N HIS A 32 -8.83 -1.90 1.24
CA HIS A 32 -10.26 -1.61 1.22
C HIS A 32 -10.59 -0.28 1.89
N GLU A 33 -9.92 -0.01 3.01
CA GLU A 33 -10.09 1.21 3.81
C GLU A 33 -9.33 2.38 3.17
N THR A 34 -9.96 3.55 3.17
CA THR A 34 -9.40 4.79 2.62
C THR A 34 -9.51 5.93 3.62
N ALA A 35 -8.56 6.85 3.55
CA ALA A 35 -8.55 8.07 4.33
C ALA A 35 -8.35 9.29 3.43
N GLU A 36 -8.96 10.41 3.83
CA GLU A 36 -8.70 11.73 3.27
C GLU A 36 -7.44 12.30 3.93
N CYS A 37 -6.46 12.67 3.11
CA CYS A 37 -5.18 13.15 3.60
C CYS A 37 -5.17 14.68 3.79
N GLY A 38 -4.32 15.15 4.71
CA GLY A 38 -4.07 16.58 4.88
C GLY A 38 -3.42 17.24 3.65
N SER A 39 -3.41 18.58 3.62
CA SER A 39 -2.97 19.37 2.45
C SER A 39 -1.51 19.17 2.02
N ASP A 40 -0.62 18.77 2.93
CA ASP A 40 0.80 18.47 2.64
C ASP A 40 1.13 16.97 2.79
N MET A 41 0.11 16.12 2.58
CA MET A 41 0.26 14.67 2.64
C MET A 41 0.20 14.02 1.26
N MET A 42 0.78 12.84 1.20
CA MET A 42 0.89 11.98 0.02
C MET A 42 0.46 10.56 0.38
N CYS A 43 0.14 9.76 -0.62
CA CYS A 43 -0.12 8.35 -0.41
C CYS A 43 1.21 7.59 -0.27
N TYR A 44 1.36 6.83 0.81
CA TYR A 44 2.48 5.93 1.02
C TYR A 44 2.04 4.48 0.85
N SER A 45 2.89 3.64 0.25
CA SER A 45 2.75 2.18 0.26
C SER A 45 4.06 1.54 0.68
N GLU A 46 3.99 0.62 1.62
CA GLU A 46 5.05 -0.26 2.04
C GLU A 46 4.68 -1.72 1.81
N TYR A 47 5.64 -2.47 1.28
CA TYR A 47 5.56 -3.90 1.12
C TYR A 47 6.87 -4.55 1.52
N TYR A 48 6.77 -5.66 2.24
CA TYR A 48 7.90 -6.56 2.40
C TYR A 48 7.47 -8.02 2.55
N ALA A 49 8.32 -8.92 2.08
CA ALA A 49 8.14 -10.36 2.21
C ALA A 49 9.29 -10.97 2.99
N VAL A 50 8.97 -11.86 3.93
CA VAL A 50 9.95 -12.62 4.70
C VAL A 50 9.78 -14.11 4.47
N ASN A 51 10.89 -14.80 4.24
CA ASN A 51 10.96 -16.26 4.23
C ASN A 51 11.44 -16.74 5.61
N ARG A 52 10.56 -17.47 6.30
CA ARG A 52 10.88 -18.14 7.55
C ARG A 52 10.74 -19.64 7.34
N SER A 53 11.87 -20.33 7.26
CA SER A 53 11.93 -21.79 7.15
C SER A 53 11.11 -22.34 5.97
N GLY A 54 11.20 -21.70 4.81
CA GLY A 54 10.48 -22.11 3.59
C GLY A 54 9.06 -21.55 3.46
N THR A 55 8.54 -20.88 4.49
CA THR A 55 7.24 -20.19 4.43
C THR A 55 7.46 -18.71 4.15
N VAL A 56 6.96 -18.23 3.01
CA VAL A 56 6.94 -16.81 2.66
C VAL A 56 5.68 -16.15 3.21
N ARG A 57 5.88 -15.10 4.01
CA ARG A 57 4.83 -14.24 4.53
C ARG A 57 5.00 -12.84 3.95
N GLN A 58 3.89 -12.27 3.52
CA GLN A 58 3.83 -10.94 2.91
C GLN A 58 3.19 -9.95 3.89
N TYR A 59 3.71 -8.73 3.92
CA TYR A 59 3.24 -7.64 4.75
C TYR A 59 3.02 -6.41 3.89
N PHE A 60 1.92 -5.72 4.14
CA PHE A 60 1.49 -4.53 3.41
C PHE A 60 1.18 -3.46 4.44
N ASP A 61 1.50 -2.23 4.12
CA ASP A 61 1.00 -1.07 4.84
C ASP A 61 0.78 0.09 3.89
N ARG A 62 -0.26 0.86 4.13
CA ARG A 62 -0.62 2.03 3.32
C ARG A 62 -1.24 3.05 4.24
N PHE A 63 -0.88 4.32 4.06
CA PHE A 63 -1.40 5.43 4.86
C PHE A 63 -1.06 6.77 4.21
N CYS A 64 -1.64 7.85 4.74
CA CYS A 64 -1.25 9.22 4.42
C CYS A 64 0.06 9.59 5.14
N VAL A 65 1.06 10.09 4.41
CA VAL A 65 2.34 10.53 4.99
C VAL A 65 2.67 11.96 4.57
N HIS A 66 3.35 12.72 5.42
CA HIS A 66 3.85 14.04 5.02
C HIS A 66 4.83 13.94 3.85
N ARG A 67 4.67 14.81 2.84
CA ARG A 67 5.54 14.92 1.66
C ARG A 67 7.02 14.97 2.03
N LYS A 68 7.35 15.73 3.09
CA LYS A 68 8.71 15.82 3.61
C LYS A 68 9.33 14.47 3.99
N HIS A 69 8.55 13.55 4.59
CA HIS A 69 9.09 12.24 4.95
C HIS A 69 9.44 11.38 3.74
N CYS A 70 8.71 11.51 2.64
CA CYS A 70 9.07 10.88 1.38
C CYS A 70 10.36 11.49 0.82
N GLY A 71 10.40 12.82 0.69
CA GLY A 71 11.54 13.55 0.14
C GLY A 71 12.85 13.33 0.93
N ASP A 72 12.81 13.48 2.25
CA ASP A 72 13.99 13.30 3.12
C ASP A 72 14.56 11.87 3.07
N ARG A 73 13.72 10.88 2.70
CA ARG A 73 14.10 9.46 2.61
C ARG A 73 14.39 9.01 1.18
N GLY A 74 14.30 9.91 0.20
CA GLY A 74 14.45 9.58 -1.21
C GLY A 74 13.38 8.62 -1.73
N ILE A 75 12.17 8.66 -1.15
CA ILE A 75 11.06 7.81 -1.54
C ILE A 75 10.15 8.57 -2.49
N ASP A 76 9.89 7.99 -3.66
CA ASP A 76 9.08 8.62 -4.71
C ASP A 76 8.22 7.59 -5.47
N GLN A 77 7.69 8.00 -6.64
CA GLN A 77 6.84 7.16 -7.48
C GLN A 77 7.60 6.03 -8.19
N THR A 78 8.93 6.12 -8.28
CA THR A 78 9.77 5.07 -8.87
C THR A 78 9.96 3.88 -7.93
N CYS A 79 9.62 4.06 -6.65
CA CYS A 79 9.72 3.07 -5.60
C CYS A 79 11.16 2.62 -5.28
N GLN A 80 11.40 2.38 -3.99
CA GLN A 80 12.72 2.04 -3.48
C GLN A 80 12.66 0.68 -2.80
N THR A 81 13.75 -0.07 -2.88
CA THR A 81 14.00 -1.22 -2.00
C THR A 81 14.62 -0.75 -0.69
N LEU A 82 14.59 -1.60 0.35
CA LEU A 82 15.15 -1.27 1.66
C LEU A 82 16.64 -0.87 1.57
N GLU A 83 17.39 -1.50 0.67
CA GLU A 83 18.82 -1.23 0.46
C GLU A 83 19.08 0.18 -0.11
N GLN A 84 18.10 0.73 -0.82
CA GLN A 84 18.16 2.08 -1.42
C GLN A 84 17.76 3.17 -0.43
N LEU A 85 17.13 2.82 0.70
CA LEU A 85 16.77 3.77 1.75
C LEU A 85 17.98 4.15 2.62
N ASP A 86 17.87 5.26 3.34
CA ASP A 86 18.88 5.70 4.31
C ASP A 86 19.16 4.63 5.40
N LYS A 87 20.39 4.63 5.93
CA LYS A 87 20.83 3.65 6.94
C LYS A 87 20.02 3.73 8.25
N GLY A 88 19.51 4.91 8.60
CA GLY A 88 18.62 5.11 9.74
C GLY A 88 17.33 4.31 9.60
N ILE A 89 16.65 4.44 8.46
CA ILE A 89 15.44 3.71 8.12
C ILE A 89 15.72 2.22 8.00
N GLN A 90 16.83 1.81 7.39
CA GLN A 90 17.22 0.39 7.38
C GLN A 90 17.33 -0.19 8.80
N LYS A 91 17.93 0.58 9.73
CA LYS A 91 18.10 0.15 11.12
C LYS A 91 16.75 0.07 11.85
N THR A 92 15.89 1.07 11.69
CA THR A 92 14.57 1.08 12.34
C THR A 92 13.66 0.00 11.76
N PHE A 93 13.75 -0.27 10.45
CA PHE A 93 13.00 -1.33 9.78
C PHE A 93 13.23 -2.69 10.46
N PHE A 94 14.48 -3.11 10.63
CA PHE A 94 14.77 -4.39 11.28
C PHE A 94 14.49 -4.41 12.78
N LYS A 95 14.42 -3.25 13.44
CA LYS A 95 14.23 -3.15 14.90
C LYS A 95 12.75 -3.15 15.31
N TYR A 96 11.90 -2.43 14.58
CA TYR A 96 10.56 -2.08 15.06
C TYR A 96 9.42 -2.80 14.33
N HIS A 97 9.67 -3.42 13.17
CA HIS A 97 8.61 -4.18 12.49
C HIS A 97 8.18 -5.40 13.31
N HIS A 98 6.87 -5.56 13.45
CA HIS A 98 6.25 -6.67 14.19
C HIS A 98 6.69 -8.05 13.69
N ALA A 99 6.92 -8.16 12.37
CA ALA A 99 7.42 -9.36 11.73
C ALA A 99 8.89 -9.67 12.06
N LYS A 100 9.59 -8.81 12.82
CA LYS A 100 11.03 -8.90 13.15
C LYS A 100 11.85 -9.44 11.97
N PRO A 101 11.82 -8.77 10.81
CA PRO A 101 12.60 -9.21 9.67
C PRO A 101 14.08 -9.18 10.03
N SER A 102 14.86 -10.03 9.37
CA SER A 102 16.32 -9.97 9.38
C SER A 102 16.81 -9.90 7.94
N ARG A 103 18.05 -9.46 7.73
CA ARG A 103 18.67 -9.45 6.40
C ARG A 103 18.68 -10.82 5.72
N LYS A 104 18.68 -11.92 6.49
CA LYS A 104 18.68 -13.28 5.95
C LYS A 104 17.29 -13.77 5.55
N THR A 105 16.25 -13.21 6.16
CA THR A 105 14.87 -13.65 5.97
C THR A 105 14.11 -12.71 5.04
N LEU A 106 14.55 -11.47 4.87
CA LEU A 106 13.93 -10.53 3.94
C LEU A 106 14.16 -11.02 2.51
N VAL A 107 13.08 -11.26 1.78
CA VAL A 107 13.10 -11.71 0.39
C VAL A 107 13.02 -10.52 -0.54
N GLN A 108 12.05 -9.64 -0.27
CA GLN A 108 11.76 -8.47 -1.08
C GLN A 108 11.23 -7.35 -0.21
N SER A 109 11.48 -6.12 -0.63
CA SER A 109 10.89 -4.91 -0.07
C SER A 109 10.57 -3.90 -1.17
N ARG A 110 9.60 -3.03 -0.90
CA ARG A 110 9.17 -1.94 -1.79
C ARG A 110 8.54 -0.83 -0.96
N PHE A 111 9.02 0.38 -1.14
CA PHE A 111 8.56 1.59 -0.47
C PHE A 111 8.27 2.66 -1.53
N CYS A 112 7.10 3.27 -1.51
CA CYS A 112 6.73 4.27 -2.53
C CYS A 112 5.88 5.39 -1.96
N CYS A 113 6.00 6.55 -2.59
CA CYS A 113 5.13 7.70 -2.36
C CYS A 113 4.53 8.19 -3.69
N CYS A 114 3.27 8.60 -3.67
CA CYS A 114 2.57 9.09 -4.86
C CYS A 114 1.48 10.12 -4.51
N GLU A 115 1.02 10.87 -5.52
CA GLU A 115 0.24 12.12 -5.35
C GLU A 115 -1.13 12.07 -6.06
N THR A 116 -1.60 10.89 -6.44
CA THR A 116 -2.89 10.72 -7.10
C THR A 116 -3.82 9.87 -6.24
N ASP A 117 -5.12 10.06 -6.38
CA ASP A 117 -6.10 9.34 -5.56
C ASP A 117 -5.89 7.83 -5.63
N ARG A 118 -5.78 7.21 -4.45
CA ARG A 118 -5.67 5.76 -4.24
C ARG A 118 -4.49 5.12 -4.99
N CYS A 119 -3.45 5.89 -5.30
CA CYS A 119 -2.28 5.40 -6.02
C CYS A 119 -1.42 4.40 -5.22
N ASN A 120 -1.55 4.37 -3.89
CA ASN A 120 -0.85 3.44 -3.02
C ASN A 120 -1.51 2.05 -2.98
N ASN A 121 -2.13 1.59 -4.06
CA ASN A 121 -2.96 0.39 -4.14
C ASN A 121 -2.19 -0.96 -4.19
N PHE A 122 -0.88 -0.97 -3.97
CA PHE A 122 -0.04 -2.15 -4.19
C PHE A 122 -0.49 -3.35 -3.37
N ASP A 123 -1.02 -4.40 -4.02
CA ASP A 123 -1.66 -5.55 -3.37
C ASP A 123 -0.91 -6.88 -3.60
N SER A 124 -1.48 -7.98 -3.09
CA SER A 124 -0.89 -9.31 -3.24
C SER A 124 -0.83 -9.82 -4.69
N GLN A 125 -1.74 -9.40 -5.56
CA GLN A 125 -1.69 -9.78 -6.97
C GLN A 125 -0.54 -9.04 -7.65
N MET A 126 -0.42 -7.73 -7.42
CA MET A 126 0.70 -6.94 -7.91
C MET A 126 2.06 -7.45 -7.39
N ALA A 127 2.12 -7.91 -6.14
CA ALA A 127 3.32 -8.54 -5.58
C ALA A 127 3.69 -9.85 -6.31
N TYR A 128 2.70 -10.67 -6.66
CA TYR A 128 2.92 -11.86 -7.48
C TYR A 128 3.39 -11.49 -8.89
N ASP A 129 2.72 -10.55 -9.54
CA ASP A 129 3.05 -10.15 -10.92
C ASP A 129 4.43 -9.50 -11.01
N THR A 130 4.82 -8.71 -9.99
CA THR A 130 6.09 -7.98 -9.96
C THR A 130 7.26 -8.85 -9.49
N PHE A 131 7.05 -9.69 -8.48
CA PHE A 131 8.14 -10.40 -7.78
C PHE A 131 8.04 -11.93 -7.82
N GLY A 132 6.96 -12.49 -8.37
CA GLY A 132 6.69 -13.92 -8.34
C GLY A 132 6.34 -14.46 -6.94
N ILE A 133 5.99 -13.59 -5.99
CA ILE A 133 5.80 -13.98 -4.58
C ILE A 133 4.34 -14.36 -4.32
N THR A 134 4.09 -15.64 -4.06
CA THR A 134 2.82 -16.14 -3.51
C THR A 134 2.90 -16.23 -1.98
N SER A 135 1.79 -15.93 -1.30
CA SER A 135 1.71 -16.16 0.15
C SER A 135 1.51 -17.65 0.38
N THR A 136 2.51 -18.33 0.93
CA THR A 136 2.39 -19.75 1.31
C THR A 136 1.37 -20.01 2.42
N SER A 137 0.82 -18.97 3.06
CA SER A 137 -0.28 -19.10 4.03
C SER A 137 -1.67 -19.17 3.38
N GLN A 138 -1.77 -18.97 2.06
CA GLN A 138 -3.02 -19.18 1.34
C GLN A 138 -3.00 -20.54 0.66
N GLN A 139 -3.47 -21.56 1.39
CA GLN A 139 -4.38 -22.61 0.90
C GLN A 139 -4.56 -23.73 1.93
N LEU A 140 -5.77 -23.84 2.49
CA LEU A 140 -6.56 -25.01 2.13
C LEU A 140 -7.72 -24.51 1.25
N PRO A 141 -7.91 -25.04 0.04
CA PRO A 141 -9.16 -24.84 -0.69
C PRO A 141 -10.31 -25.35 0.18
N SER A 142 -11.40 -24.59 0.29
CA SER A 142 -12.63 -25.00 0.98
C SER A 142 -13.27 -26.28 0.41
N LEU A 143 -12.76 -26.80 -0.71
CA LEU A 143 -13.15 -28.07 -1.29
C LEU A 143 -12.78 -29.28 -0.41
N LEU A 144 -11.72 -29.21 0.40
CA LEU A 144 -11.34 -30.33 1.28
C LEU A 144 -12.22 -30.46 2.52
N THR A 145 -12.81 -29.37 3.02
CA THR A 145 -13.76 -29.41 4.15
C THR A 145 -15.07 -30.10 3.77
N HIS A 146 -15.52 -29.96 2.52
CA HIS A 146 -16.77 -30.59 2.06
C HIS A 146 -16.63 -32.10 1.82
N VAL A 147 -15.45 -32.56 1.37
CA VAL A 147 -15.20 -34.00 1.16
C VAL A 147 -15.15 -34.76 2.49
N ILE A 148 -14.57 -34.16 3.54
CA ILE A 148 -14.47 -34.80 4.86
C ILE A 148 -15.85 -34.90 5.55
N ILE A 149 -16.70 -33.87 5.42
CA ILE A 149 -18.06 -33.89 5.98
C ILE A 149 -18.96 -34.90 5.25
N ALA A 150 -18.85 -34.99 3.91
CA ALA A 150 -19.60 -35.99 3.14
C ALA A 150 -19.19 -37.43 3.49
N TYR A 151 -17.88 -37.69 3.71
CA TYR A 151 -17.40 -39.02 4.10
C TYR A 151 -17.85 -39.41 5.52
N LEU A 152 -17.85 -38.47 6.47
CA LEU A 152 -18.30 -38.71 7.84
C LEU A 152 -19.82 -38.95 7.93
N LEU A 153 -20.62 -38.23 7.14
CA LEU A 153 -22.07 -38.48 7.06
C LEU A 153 -22.41 -39.82 6.39
N CYS A 154 -21.57 -40.33 5.51
CA CYS A 154 -21.78 -41.61 4.82
C CYS A 154 -21.39 -42.84 5.69
N VAL A 155 -20.54 -42.66 6.70
CA VAL A 155 -20.13 -43.73 7.64
C VAL A 155 -21.04 -43.80 8.88
N LEU A 156 -21.82 -42.75 9.16
CA LEU A 156 -22.73 -42.63 10.30
C LEU A 156 -24.22 -42.90 9.96
N LEU A 157 -24.52 -43.25 8.70
CA LEU A 157 -25.85 -43.68 8.21
C LEU A 157 -25.90 -45.19 7.99
#